data_AF-A0A6P1D0L4-F1
#
_entry.id   AF-A0A6P1D0L4-F1
#
_cell.length_a   1.000
_cell.length_b   1.000
_cell.length_c   1.000
_cell.angle_alpha   90.00
_cell.angle_beta   90.00
_cell.angle_gamma   90.00
#
_symmetry.space_group_name_H-M   'P 1'
#
loop_
_entity.id
_entity.type
_entity.pdbx_description
1 polymer ?
#
loop_
_entity_poly.entity_id
_entity_poly.type
_entity_poly.pdbx_seq_one_letter_code
_entity_poly.pdbx_strand_id
1 'polypeptide(L)'
;FALDGLTVTAADFDSEVSQFDLHLVVTDRYHADGTPAGMAATLTYATALFDESTVAGFAGRLHRLLAAICATPQAPVGDLPLLDPAESERVLRVWNQAEHEFAP
;
A
#
# COMPACT_ATOMS: atom_id res chain seq x y z
N PHE A 1 -2.71 18.10 -25.16
CA PHE A 1 -2.56 18.45 -26.58
C PHE A 1 -3.94 18.78 -27.13
N ALA A 2 -4.15 19.96 -27.71
CA ALA A 2 -5.43 20.35 -28.28
C ALA A 2 -5.33 20.29 -29.81
N LEU A 3 -6.16 19.45 -30.43
CA LEU A 3 -6.53 19.60 -31.84
C LEU A 3 -7.86 20.37 -31.88
N ASP A 4 -7.99 21.31 -32.83
CA ASP A 4 -9.19 22.13 -32.97
C ASP A 4 -10.46 21.27 -33.13
N GLY A 5 -11.44 21.52 -32.25
CA GLY A 5 -12.74 20.84 -32.26
C GLY A 5 -12.79 19.46 -31.59
N LEU A 6 -11.69 18.98 -30.97
CA LEU A 6 -11.64 17.67 -30.34
C LEU A 6 -11.55 17.78 -28.81
N THR A 7 -12.60 17.34 -28.11
CA THR A 7 -12.55 17.16 -26.65
C THR A 7 -11.94 15.79 -26.36
N VAL A 8 -10.73 15.78 -25.81
CA VAL A 8 -10.06 14.57 -25.36
C VAL A 8 -10.31 14.41 -23.86
N THR A 9 -11.09 13.41 -23.49
CA THR A 9 -11.20 12.91 -22.12
C THR A 9 -10.38 11.64 -21.99
N ALA A 10 -9.62 11.52 -20.91
CA ALA A 10 -8.98 10.26 -20.57
C ALA A 10 -10.07 9.20 -20.43
N ALA A 11 -10.02 8.17 -21.27
CA ALA A 11 -10.76 6.96 -21.02
C ALA A 11 -9.96 6.16 -19.99
N ASP A 12 -10.54 5.89 -18.83
CA ASP A 12 -9.99 4.90 -17.92
C ASP A 12 -10.07 3.54 -18.64
N PHE A 13 -8.91 3.06 -19.06
CA PHE A 13 -8.79 1.69 -19.49
C PHE A 13 -8.82 0.84 -18.24
N ASP A 14 -9.89 0.06 -18.09
CA ASP A 14 -9.99 -0.98 -17.10
C ASP A 14 -8.90 -2.02 -17.44
N SER A 15 -7.71 -1.85 -16.87
CA SER A 15 -6.66 -2.85 -16.97
C SER A 15 -7.02 -3.98 -16.02
N GLU A 16 -8.09 -4.72 -16.32
CA GLU A 16 -8.56 -5.87 -15.54
C GLU A 16 -7.52 -7.00 -15.50
N VAL A 17 -6.44 -6.91 -16.29
CA VAL A 17 -5.37 -7.90 -16.32
C VAL A 17 -4.15 -7.38 -15.58
N SER A 18 -4.00 -7.79 -14.33
CA SER A 18 -2.74 -7.62 -13.60
C SER A 18 -1.64 -8.44 -14.27
N GLN A 19 -0.62 -7.79 -14.84
CA GLN A 19 0.53 -8.45 -15.46
C GLN A 19 1.50 -9.04 -14.42
N PHE A 20 1.37 -8.61 -13.17
CA PHE A 20 2.13 -9.05 -12.00
C PHE A 20 1.17 -9.46 -10.89
N ASP A 21 1.64 -10.22 -9.90
CA ASP A 21 0.80 -10.63 -8.76
C ASP A 21 0.34 -9.42 -7.93
N LEU A 22 1.25 -8.46 -7.71
CA LEU A 22 0.99 -7.17 -7.07
C LEU A 22 1.88 -6.11 -7.73
N HIS A 23 1.29 -5.00 -8.13
CA HIS A 23 1.97 -3.90 -8.81
C HIS A 23 1.61 -2.57 -8.16
N LEU A 24 2.62 -1.85 -7.68
CA LEU A 24 2.50 -0.50 -7.12
C LEU A 24 3.01 0.52 -8.13
N VAL A 25 2.16 1.46 -8.51
CA VAL A 25 2.54 2.64 -9.29
C VAL A 25 2.43 3.86 -8.41
N VAL A 26 3.49 4.68 -8.35
CA VAL A 26 3.52 5.95 -7.63
C VAL A 26 3.77 7.08 -8.63
N THR A 27 2.98 8.14 -8.54
CA THR A 27 3.03 9.30 -9.42
C THR A 27 3.10 10.58 -8.60
N ASP A 28 4.02 11.47 -8.96
CA ASP A 28 4.06 12.82 -8.39
C ASP A 28 2.87 13.63 -8.86
N ARG A 29 2.34 14.46 -7.98
CA ARG A 29 1.28 15.43 -8.28
C ARG A 29 1.84 16.82 -8.14
N TYR A 30 1.40 17.71 -9.02
CA TYR A 30 1.77 19.11 -9.03
C TYR A 30 0.53 19.98 -9.17
N HIS A 31 0.55 21.15 -8.54
CA HIS A 31 -0.42 22.20 -8.78
C HIS A 31 -0.18 22.86 -10.15
N ALA A 32 -1.14 23.67 -10.61
CA ALA A 32 -1.04 24.35 -11.91
C ALA A 32 0.14 25.34 -12.00
N ASP A 33 0.64 25.81 -10.86
CA ASP A 33 1.82 26.67 -10.73
C ASP A 33 3.15 25.89 -10.67
N GLY A 34 3.10 24.55 -10.77
CA GLY A 34 4.26 23.67 -10.71
C GLY A 34 4.74 23.32 -9.31
N THR A 35 4.06 23.77 -8.25
CA THR A 35 4.43 23.40 -6.86
C THR A 35 4.05 21.94 -6.56
N PRO A 36 4.85 21.19 -5.78
CA PRO A 36 4.52 19.81 -5.43
C PRO A 36 3.22 19.70 -4.62
N ALA A 37 2.34 18.79 -5.03
CA ALA A 37 1.03 18.52 -4.42
C ALA A 37 0.95 17.11 -3.79
N GLY A 38 2.11 16.54 -3.45
CA GLY A 38 2.23 15.18 -2.92
C GLY A 38 2.33 14.12 -4.02
N MET A 39 2.08 12.87 -3.63
CA MET A 39 2.13 11.71 -4.52
C MET A 39 0.81 10.95 -4.49
N ALA A 40 0.41 10.36 -5.62
CA ALA A 40 -0.65 9.36 -5.69
C ALA A 40 -0.04 7.97 -5.89
N ALA A 41 -0.65 6.97 -5.27
CA ALA A 41 -0.23 5.58 -5.34
C ALA A 41 -1.43 4.69 -5.71
N THR A 42 -1.21 3.78 -6.65
CA THR A 42 -2.21 2.79 -7.10
C THR A 42 -1.62 1.39 -6.97
N LEU A 43 -2.37 0.49 -6.32
CA LEU A 43 -2.05 -0.94 -6.24
C LEU A 43 -3.00 -1.70 -7.15
N THR A 44 -2.44 -2.45 -8.09
CA THR A 44 -3.15 -3.41 -8.93
C THR A 44 -2.69 -4.81 -8.57
N TYR A 45 -3.60 -5.77 -8.50
CA TYR A 45 -3.28 -7.10 -7.99
C TYR A 45 -4.06 -8.20 -8.71
N ALA A 46 -3.49 -9.40 -8.71
CA ALA A 46 -4.17 -10.60 -9.18
C ALA A 46 -5.23 -11.03 -8.15
N THR A 47 -6.51 -10.90 -8.49
CA THR A 47 -7.64 -11.26 -7.62
C THR A 47 -7.73 -12.77 -7.33
N ALA A 48 -7.05 -13.59 -8.13
CA ALA A 48 -6.87 -15.01 -7.85
C ALA A 48 -5.94 -15.29 -6.65
N LEU A 49 -5.10 -14.33 -6.26
CA LEU A 49 -4.14 -14.45 -5.17
C LEU A 49 -4.46 -13.57 -3.96
N PHE A 50 -5.08 -12.41 -4.19
CA PHE A 50 -5.35 -11.44 -3.13
C PHE A 50 -6.80 -10.96 -3.16
N ASP A 51 -7.36 -10.75 -1.96
CA ASP A 51 -8.57 -9.97 -1.78
C ASP A 51 -8.24 -8.50 -1.48
N GLU A 52 -9.26 -7.65 -1.63
CA GLU A 52 -9.16 -6.20 -1.40
C GLU A 52 -8.67 -5.88 0.02
N SER A 53 -9.14 -6.62 1.02
CA SER A 53 -8.80 -6.37 2.43
C SER A 53 -7.31 -6.62 2.71
N THR A 54 -6.74 -7.62 2.05
CA THR A 54 -5.33 -7.98 2.14
C THR A 54 -4.47 -6.88 1.53
N VAL A 55 -4.81 -6.42 0.33
CA VAL A 55 -4.05 -5.36 -0.36
C VAL A 55 -4.21 -4.01 0.33
N ALA A 56 -5.40 -3.68 0.86
CA ALA A 56 -5.59 -2.51 1.71
C ALA A 56 -4.71 -2.59 2.97
N GLY A 57 -4.58 -3.77 3.56
CA GLY A 57 -3.63 -4.03 4.64
C GLY A 57 -2.18 -3.81 4.23
N PHE A 58 -1.77 -4.19 3.01
CA PHE A 58 -0.43 -3.90 2.51
C PHE A 58 -0.20 -2.40 2.30
N ALA A 59 -1.19 -1.69 1.76
CA ALA A 59 -1.13 -0.23 1.59
C ALA A 59 -0.95 0.48 2.95
N GLY A 60 -1.71 0.07 3.97
CA GLY A 60 -1.58 0.61 5.33
C GLY A 60 -0.20 0.36 5.95
N ARG A 61 0.33 -0.86 5.81
CA ARG A 61 1.69 -1.22 6.26
C ARG A 61 2.77 -0.40 5.54
N LEU A 62 2.68 -0.28 4.22
CA LEU A 62 3.62 0.50 3.42
C LEU A 62 3.59 1.98 3.84
N HIS A 63 2.41 2.56 4.04
CA HIS A 63 2.28 3.94 4.51
C HIS A 63 2.95 4.16 5.88
N ARG A 64 2.74 3.25 6.84
CA ARG A 64 3.40 3.31 8.16
C ARG A 64 4.91 3.19 8.05
N LEU A 65 5.40 2.28 7.20
CA LEU A 65 6.83 2.12 6.97
C LEU A 65 7.43 3.41 6.38
N LEU A 66 6.80 4.00 5.36
CA LEU A 66 7.25 5.27 4.76
C LEU A 66 7.26 6.40 5.78
N ALA A 67 6.22 6.52 6.62
CA ALA A 67 6.17 7.52 7.68
C ALA A 67 7.32 7.33 8.69
N ALA A 68 7.63 6.09 9.07
CA ALA A 68 8.72 5.78 9.99
C ALA A 68 10.11 6.06 9.38
N ILE A 69 10.30 5.75 8.09
CA ILE A 69 11.51 6.10 7.33
C ILE A 69 11.70 7.61 7.30
N CYS A 70 10.64 8.38 7.00
CA CYS A 70 10.71 9.83 6.98
C CYS A 70 11.04 10.44 8.35
N ALA A 71 10.52 9.85 9.44
CA ALA A 71 10.80 10.30 10.80
C ALA A 71 12.24 9.99 11.23
N THR A 72 12.77 8.81 10.88
CA THR A 72 14.09 8.34 11.30
C THR A 72 14.87 7.71 10.13
N PRO A 73 15.42 8.50 9.19
CA PRO A 73 15.99 7.98 7.95
C PRO A 73 17.24 7.10 8.11
N GLN A 74 17.90 7.15 9.27
CA GLN A 74 19.10 6.38 9.58
C GLN A 74 18.81 5.06 10.31
N ALA A 75 17.55 4.82 10.69
CA ALA A 75 17.18 3.59 11.37
C ALA A 75 17.29 2.39 10.41
N PRO A 76 17.79 1.23 10.87
CA PRO A 76 17.72 0.01 10.09
C PRO A 76 16.28 -0.33 9.72
N VAL A 77 16.03 -0.72 8.48
CA VAL A 77 14.66 -1.00 7.98
C VAL A 77 13.97 -2.09 8.81
N GLY A 78 14.71 -3.09 9.29
CA GLY A 78 14.17 -4.18 10.11
C GLY A 78 13.68 -3.75 11.50
N ASP A 79 14.09 -2.57 11.97
CA ASP A 79 13.69 -2.03 13.27
C ASP A 79 12.46 -1.11 13.15
N LEU A 80 11.99 -0.84 11.94
CA LEU A 80 10.85 0.03 11.70
C LEU A 80 9.52 -0.71 11.89
N PRO A 81 8.51 -0.07 12.50
CA PRO A 81 7.22 -0.69 12.72
C PRO A 81 6.47 -0.91 11.40
N LEU A 82 6.19 -2.17 11.08
CA LEU A 82 5.40 -2.54 9.91
C LEU A 82 3.91 -2.73 10.26
N LEU A 83 3.65 -3.50 11.31
CA LEU A 83 2.31 -3.80 11.80
C LEU A 83 1.79 -2.65 12.66
N ASP A 84 0.47 -2.40 12.62
CA ASP A 84 -0.15 -1.54 13.63
C ASP A 84 -0.28 -2.26 14.98
N PRO A 85 -0.66 -1.55 16.06
CA PRO A 85 -0.82 -2.16 17.37
C PRO A 85 -1.84 -3.30 17.39
N ALA A 86 -2.93 -3.23 16.63
CA ALA A 86 -3.96 -4.27 16.61
C ALA A 86 -3.48 -5.52 15.87
N GLU A 87 -2.76 -5.34 14.76
CA GLU A 87 -2.11 -6.43 14.03
C GLU A 87 -1.02 -7.09 14.87
N SER A 88 -0.21 -6.30 15.57
CA SER A 88 0.83 -6.80 16.48
C SER A 88 0.21 -7.58 17.64
N GLU A 89 -0.88 -7.08 18.23
CA GLU A 89 -1.60 -7.76 19.30
C GLU A 89 -2.17 -9.10 18.83
N ARG A 90 -2.77 -9.13 17.63
CA ARG A 90 -3.29 -10.36 17.04
C ARG A 90 -2.20 -11.41 16.82
N VAL A 91 -1.07 -11.00 16.24
CA VAL A 91 0.06 -11.90 15.97
C VAL A 91 0.68 -12.41 17.26
N LEU A 92 0.91 -11.52 18.24
CA LEU A 92 1.64 -11.86 19.45
C LEU A 92 0.79 -12.60 20.47
N ARG A 93 -0.51 -12.30 20.54
CA ARG A 93 -1.41 -12.82 21.57
C ARG A 93 -2.45 -13.75 20.99
N VAL A 94 -3.30 -13.26 20.09
CA VAL A 94 -4.48 -14.00 19.63
C VAL A 94 -4.09 -15.31 18.93
N TRP A 95 -3.11 -15.27 18.02
CA TRP A 95 -2.66 -16.47 17.30
C TRP A 95 -1.78 -17.40 18.14
N ASN A 96 -1.14 -16.87 19.18
CA ASN A 96 -0.27 -17.63 20.08
C ASN A 96 -0.98 -18.09 21.36
N GLN A 97 -2.31 -17.94 21.47
CA GLN A 97 -3.06 -18.55 22.56
C GLN A 97 -3.02 -20.06 22.39
N ALA A 98 -2.12 -20.72 23.12
CA ALA A 98 -2.08 -22.17 23.18
C ALA A 98 -3.31 -22.66 23.99
N GLU A 99 -4.21 -23.39 23.35
CA GLU A 99 -5.27 -24.14 24.03
C GLU A 99 -4.75 -25.40 24.76
N HIS A 100 -3.45 -25.71 24.64
CA HIS A 100 -2.88 -26.91 25.25
C HIS A 100 -2.33 -26.63 26.65
N GLU A 101 -2.99 -27.22 27.65
CA GLU A 101 -2.40 -27.51 28.95
C GLU A 101 -1.22 -28.46 28.72
N PHE A 102 0.01 -27.95 28.88
CA PHE A 102 1.19 -28.81 28.88
C PHE A 102 1.13 -29.68 30.15
N ALA A 103 0.69 -30.93 29.98
CA ALA A 103 0.83 -31.93 31.03
C ALA A 103 2.33 -32.18 31.30
N PRO A 104 2.75 -32.28 32.58
CA PRO A 104 4.15 -32.43 32.97
C PRO A 104 4.78 -33.77 32.56
#